data_AF-A0A8T4L8R1-F1
#
_entry.id   AF-A0A8T4L8R1-F1
#
_cell.length_a   1.000
_cell.length_b   1.000
_cell.length_c   1.000
_cell.angle_alpha   90.00
_cell.angle_beta   90.00
_cell.angle_gamma   90.00
#
_symmetry.space_group_name_H-M   'P 1'
#
loop_
_entity.id
_entity.type
_entity.pdbx_description
1 polymer ?
#
loop_
_entity_poly.entity_id
_entity_poly.type
_entity_poly.pdbx_seq_one_letter_code
_entity_poly.pdbx_strand_id
1 'polypeptide(L)'
;MENLVKVYSSSAPPFPTGVMASSYNQTMDRSLGVPMAFSGFFCLIENGQSTWYWLPDQMETVANAVVERLSHQRGIIEPLRNNFLRNAKQLLELIDPAVLNERLENFSDADLETLFNEAVRIYIESEYWTEPANFSLEIRGHQLVQDRLAVFLAKENKNFKKSEIAEIFSVLANPVHKSFVARAEESLLAISLIKEEDRKKEAIRLHAKRFYFLTYDYYGPILDEKMVHEELDCLQAIPVSERKKRIFDFEHLEENASKRLREIQNRTNLPLELEILFENIRQIAFLYGDLKKERISIANVGFGRLLEEIGKRRNISERELHYATVSELQNIIRGDGPKAAELSKRIEKSAFIVENGAYRFLSESEIADLEKKISKKTDFEHQVMKGTAASPGIFVGRARVLLNSREISLFKAGEVLITTMTSVEFVPAMKKAGAIVTELGGITCHAAIISRELGKPCVIGTGNATKAIQTGDLIEVNANHGIIRKVGDDR
;
A
#
# COMPACT_ATOMS: atom_id res chain seq x y z
N MET A 1 1.22 21.47 21.05
CA MET A 1 1.29 21.62 19.59
C MET A 1 2.53 20.90 19.05
N GLU A 2 2.53 19.69 18.52
CA GLU A 2 1.70 18.49 18.50
C GLU A 2 2.58 17.50 17.68
N ASN A 3 2.82 16.28 18.17
CA ASN A 3 3.75 15.36 17.50
C ASN A 3 3.12 14.90 16.18
N LEU A 4 3.74 15.19 15.04
CA LEU A 4 3.21 14.72 13.76
C LEU A 4 3.24 13.19 13.68
N VAL A 5 2.15 12.58 13.18
CA VAL A 5 2.05 11.13 12.99
C VAL A 5 2.46 10.80 11.56
N LYS A 6 3.43 9.91 11.41
CA LYS A 6 3.79 9.34 10.10
C LYS A 6 2.61 8.51 9.59
N VAL A 7 2.08 8.81 8.41
CA VAL A 7 0.89 8.11 7.84
C VAL A 7 1.20 7.26 6.63
N TYR A 8 2.18 7.65 5.83
CA TYR A 8 2.51 6.98 4.59
C TYR A 8 3.96 7.26 4.23
N SER A 9 4.63 6.30 3.60
CA SER A 9 5.98 6.48 3.06
C SER A 9 6.14 5.66 1.78
N SER A 10 6.85 6.22 0.82
CA SER A 10 7.10 5.61 -0.50
C SER A 10 8.47 5.98 -1.03
N SER A 11 8.97 5.14 -1.95
CA SER A 11 10.28 5.27 -2.62
C SER A 11 10.38 6.45 -3.60
N ALA A 12 9.24 7.05 -3.95
CA ALA A 12 9.09 8.31 -4.68
C ALA A 12 7.80 9.01 -4.26
N PRO A 13 7.67 10.34 -4.43
CA PRO A 13 6.41 11.03 -4.22
C PRO A 13 5.29 10.39 -5.03
N PRO A 14 4.15 10.09 -4.41
CA PRO A 14 3.01 9.55 -5.13
C PRO A 14 2.60 10.47 -6.27
N PHE A 15 2.50 9.93 -7.48
CA PHE A 15 2.18 10.71 -8.65
C PHE A 15 0.66 10.74 -8.95
N PRO A 16 0.10 11.89 -9.35
CA PRO A 16 0.71 13.22 -9.35
C PRO A 16 0.79 13.81 -7.93
N THR A 17 1.96 14.27 -7.53
CA THR A 17 2.30 14.74 -6.18
C THR A 17 1.37 15.86 -5.68
N GLY A 18 0.86 16.66 -6.61
CA GLY A 18 -0.05 17.79 -6.40
C GLY A 18 -1.54 17.43 -6.28
N VAL A 19 -1.96 16.19 -6.50
CA VAL A 19 -3.39 15.85 -6.63
C VAL A 19 -3.98 15.31 -5.33
N MET A 20 -3.18 14.57 -4.58
CA MET A 20 -3.70 13.69 -3.55
C MET A 20 -4.36 14.47 -2.42
N ALA A 21 -3.67 15.47 -1.87
CA ALA A 21 -4.13 16.10 -0.63
C ALA A 21 -5.14 17.24 -0.80
N SER A 22 -5.28 17.81 -2.00
CA SER A 22 -6.22 18.90 -2.25
C SER A 22 -7.67 18.45 -2.40
N SER A 23 -7.87 17.20 -2.84
CA SER A 23 -9.19 16.62 -3.08
C SER A 23 -9.81 15.89 -1.88
N TYR A 24 -9.02 15.64 -0.82
CA TYR A 24 -9.41 14.86 0.35
C TYR A 24 -10.68 15.35 1.04
N ASN A 25 -10.78 16.65 1.33
CA ASN A 25 -11.94 17.20 2.04
C ASN A 25 -13.24 17.04 1.25
N GLN A 26 -13.21 17.45 -0.01
CA GLN A 26 -14.39 17.40 -0.88
C GLN A 26 -14.82 15.97 -1.13
N THR A 27 -13.86 15.05 -1.30
CA THR A 27 -14.15 13.63 -1.54
C THR A 27 -14.68 12.95 -0.28
N MET A 28 -14.10 13.20 0.90
CA MET A 28 -14.57 12.61 2.16
C MET A 28 -15.99 13.04 2.51
N ASP A 29 -16.31 14.32 2.37
CA ASP A 29 -17.66 14.84 2.63
C ASP A 29 -18.66 14.31 1.59
N ARG A 30 -18.32 14.37 0.29
CA ARG A 30 -19.20 13.88 -0.77
C ARG A 30 -19.46 12.38 -0.70
N SER A 31 -18.43 11.57 -0.46
CA SER A 31 -18.51 10.11 -0.59
C SER A 31 -18.89 9.42 0.71
N LEU A 32 -18.46 9.93 1.87
CA LEU A 32 -18.76 9.33 3.17
C LEU A 32 -19.62 10.23 4.07
N GLY A 33 -19.84 11.50 3.75
CA GLY A 33 -20.55 12.44 4.64
C GLY A 33 -19.77 12.75 5.91
N VAL A 34 -18.44 12.67 5.83
CA VAL A 34 -17.53 12.96 6.94
C VAL A 34 -16.85 14.31 6.67
N PRO A 35 -17.37 15.42 7.22
CA PRO A 35 -16.76 16.73 7.02
C PRO A 35 -15.40 16.79 7.72
N MET A 36 -14.38 17.26 7.02
CA MET A 36 -13.03 17.40 7.56
C MET A 36 -12.68 18.88 7.77
N ALA A 37 -12.36 19.25 9.01
CA ALA A 37 -11.67 20.51 9.32
C ALA A 37 -10.15 20.30 9.15
N PHE A 38 -9.71 20.28 7.90
CA PHE A 38 -8.34 19.96 7.50
C PHE A 38 -7.43 21.19 7.67
N SER A 39 -6.29 21.06 8.36
CA SER A 39 -5.33 22.18 8.49
C SER A 39 -3.87 21.80 8.22
N GLY A 40 -3.61 20.71 7.48
CA GLY A 40 -2.30 20.46 6.87
C GLY A 40 -1.87 18.99 6.82
N PHE A 41 -1.62 18.49 5.62
CA PHE A 41 -0.76 17.32 5.39
C PHE A 41 0.64 17.83 5.06
N PHE A 42 1.65 17.24 5.67
CA PHE A 42 3.04 17.56 5.41
C PHE A 42 3.68 16.39 4.68
N CYS A 43 4.39 16.66 3.60
CA CYS A 43 5.26 15.68 2.97
C CYS A 43 6.70 16.16 3.13
N LEU A 44 7.52 15.31 3.74
CA LEU A 44 8.97 15.48 3.78
C LEU A 44 9.57 14.56 2.73
N ILE A 45 10.41 15.13 1.88
CA ILE A 45 11.19 14.42 0.88
C ILE A 45 12.66 14.49 1.31
N GLU A 46 13.29 13.33 1.46
CA GLU A 46 14.71 13.22 1.76
C GLU A 46 15.32 12.05 0.97
N ASN A 47 16.37 12.33 0.20
CA ASN A 47 17.08 11.35 -0.63
C ASN A 47 16.14 10.54 -1.56
N GLY A 48 15.08 11.19 -2.03
CA GLY A 48 14.04 10.63 -2.89
C GLY A 48 12.95 9.82 -2.18
N GLN A 49 13.06 9.56 -0.89
CA GLN A 49 11.96 8.99 -0.12
C GLN A 49 10.95 10.09 0.19
N SER A 50 9.66 9.83 -0.03
CA SER A 50 8.58 10.72 0.42
C SER A 50 7.93 10.16 1.67
N THR A 51 7.74 10.99 2.70
CA THR A 51 7.09 10.60 3.94
C THR A 51 6.03 11.63 4.31
N TRP A 52 4.81 11.14 4.47
CA TRP A 52 3.64 11.95 4.75
C TRP A 52 3.33 11.92 6.23
N TYR A 53 2.93 13.07 6.75
CA TYR A 53 2.63 13.30 8.14
C TYR A 53 1.30 14.02 8.31
N TRP A 54 0.60 13.67 9.38
CA TRP A 54 -0.70 14.25 9.74
C TRP A 54 -0.77 14.57 11.24
N LEU A 55 -1.63 15.52 11.60
CA LEU A 55 -1.86 15.94 12.97
C LEU A 55 -2.64 14.85 13.74
N PRO A 56 -2.18 14.43 14.94
CA PRO A 56 -2.81 13.35 15.70
C PRO A 56 -4.29 13.59 16.00
N ASP A 57 -4.63 14.79 16.48
CA ASP A 57 -5.97 15.11 16.99
C ASP A 57 -7.01 15.11 15.85
N GLN A 58 -6.59 15.58 14.66
CA GLN A 58 -7.40 15.48 13.44
C GLN A 58 -7.60 14.03 13.01
N MET A 59 -6.53 13.23 13.06
CA MET A 59 -6.61 11.82 12.68
C MET A 59 -7.54 11.02 13.60
N GLU A 60 -7.51 11.29 14.91
CA GLU A 60 -8.41 10.65 15.87
C GLU A 60 -9.86 11.07 15.65
N THR A 61 -10.11 12.36 15.41
CA THR A 61 -11.44 12.89 15.08
C THR A 61 -12.01 12.21 13.84
N VAL A 62 -11.19 12.06 12.79
CA VAL A 62 -11.61 11.45 11.52
C VAL A 62 -11.79 9.95 11.66
N ALA A 63 -10.91 9.26 12.38
CA ALA A 63 -11.07 7.82 12.64
C ALA A 63 -12.38 7.52 13.36
N ASN A 64 -12.73 8.32 14.37
CA ASN A 64 -14.00 8.20 15.08
C ASN A 64 -15.19 8.43 14.15
N ALA A 65 -15.18 9.50 13.37
CA ALA A 65 -16.27 9.82 12.44
C ALA A 65 -16.44 8.75 11.35
N VAL A 66 -15.34 8.22 10.81
CA VAL A 66 -15.36 7.13 9.82
C VAL A 66 -15.93 5.86 10.45
N VAL A 67 -15.41 5.40 11.60
CA VAL A 67 -15.94 4.18 12.25
C VAL A 67 -17.42 4.33 12.58
N GLU A 68 -17.84 5.49 13.07
CA GLU A 68 -19.24 5.76 13.37
C GLU A 68 -20.12 5.69 12.11
N ARG A 69 -19.67 6.33 11.03
CA ARG A 69 -20.37 6.33 9.74
C ARG A 69 -20.51 4.92 9.17
N LEU A 70 -19.46 4.11 9.26
CA LEU A 70 -19.45 2.73 8.77
C LEU A 70 -20.29 1.77 9.62
N SER A 71 -20.64 2.14 10.86
CA SER A 71 -21.43 1.29 11.76
C SER A 71 -22.93 1.33 11.47
N HIS A 72 -23.42 2.37 10.79
CA HIS A 72 -24.85 2.68 10.70
C HIS A 72 -25.47 2.50 9.32
N GLN A 73 -24.67 2.32 8.26
CA GLN A 73 -25.18 2.23 6.89
C GLN A 73 -24.56 1.06 6.14
N ARG A 74 -25.34 -0.01 5.95
CA ARG A 74 -24.95 -1.12 5.07
C ARG A 74 -24.89 -0.65 3.62
N GLY A 75 -23.91 -1.14 2.86
CA GLY A 75 -23.75 -0.83 1.43
C GLY A 75 -23.21 0.57 1.15
N ILE A 76 -22.74 1.30 2.17
CA ILE A 76 -22.16 2.64 1.97
C ILE A 76 -20.93 2.61 1.06
N ILE A 77 -20.22 1.48 0.95
CA ILE A 77 -18.98 1.35 0.16
C ILE A 77 -19.24 1.00 -1.31
N GLU A 78 -20.39 0.40 -1.64
CA GLU A 78 -20.70 -0.04 -2.99
C GLU A 78 -20.73 1.10 -4.02
N PRO A 79 -21.37 2.26 -3.75
CA PRO A 79 -21.31 3.42 -4.65
C PRO A 79 -19.88 3.90 -4.90
N LEU A 80 -19.04 3.98 -3.86
CA LEU A 80 -17.63 4.39 -3.99
C LEU A 80 -16.88 3.41 -4.91
N ARG A 81 -17.03 2.11 -4.68
CA ARG A 81 -16.41 1.07 -5.50
C ARG A 81 -16.83 1.19 -6.97
N ASN A 82 -18.14 1.34 -7.23
CA ASN A 82 -18.66 1.40 -8.59
C ASN A 82 -18.20 2.66 -9.32
N ASN A 83 -18.13 3.79 -8.60
CA ASN A 83 -17.61 5.03 -9.14
C ASN A 83 -16.11 4.94 -9.46
N PHE A 84 -15.32 4.43 -8.51
CA PHE A 84 -13.91 4.12 -8.69
C PHE A 84 -13.67 3.25 -9.94
N LEU A 85 -14.39 2.14 -10.09
CA LEU A 85 -14.20 1.22 -11.22
C LEU A 85 -14.52 1.87 -12.57
N ARG A 86 -15.55 2.72 -12.64
CA ARG A 86 -15.87 3.48 -13.87
C ARG A 86 -14.74 4.44 -14.24
N ASN A 87 -14.27 5.24 -13.29
CA ASN A 87 -13.29 6.28 -13.58
C ASN A 87 -11.90 5.67 -13.82
N ALA A 88 -11.56 4.59 -13.10
CA ALA A 88 -10.37 3.79 -13.39
C ALA A 88 -10.42 3.21 -14.80
N LYS A 89 -11.56 2.67 -15.25
CA LYS A 89 -11.69 2.19 -16.63
C LYS A 89 -11.44 3.31 -17.65
N GLN A 90 -12.07 4.48 -17.47
CA GLN A 90 -11.87 5.64 -18.35
C GLN A 90 -10.41 6.09 -18.40
N LEU A 91 -9.75 6.14 -17.25
CA LEU A 91 -8.34 6.51 -17.18
C LEU A 91 -7.47 5.49 -17.92
N LEU A 92 -7.70 4.19 -17.70
CA LEU A 92 -6.92 3.15 -18.36
C LEU A 92 -7.13 3.16 -19.88
N GLU A 93 -8.35 3.40 -20.37
CA GLU A 93 -8.59 3.58 -21.81
C GLU A 93 -7.80 4.76 -22.41
N LEU A 94 -7.43 5.74 -21.59
CA LEU A 94 -6.69 6.93 -22.00
C LEU A 94 -5.16 6.75 -21.96
N ILE A 95 -4.62 6.08 -20.94
CA ILE A 95 -3.16 6.04 -20.70
C ILE A 95 -2.55 4.64 -20.56
N ASP A 96 -3.35 3.57 -20.50
CA ASP A 96 -2.81 2.21 -20.40
C ASP A 96 -2.06 1.84 -21.70
N PRO A 97 -0.77 1.47 -21.62
CA PRO A 97 0.00 1.04 -22.79
C PRO A 97 -0.64 -0.09 -23.60
N ALA A 98 -1.40 -0.97 -22.95
CA ALA A 98 -2.05 -2.11 -23.60
C ALA A 98 -3.27 -1.71 -24.44
N VAL A 99 -3.78 -0.48 -24.25
CA VAL A 99 -5.01 0.03 -24.87
C VAL A 99 -4.77 1.29 -25.71
N LEU A 100 -3.75 2.09 -25.37
CA LEU A 100 -3.39 3.29 -26.11
C LEU A 100 -2.96 2.94 -27.55
N ASN A 101 -3.76 3.39 -28.51
CA ASN A 101 -3.58 3.06 -29.94
C ASN A 101 -2.53 3.92 -30.66
N GLU A 102 -2.22 5.10 -30.13
CA GLU A 102 -1.29 6.04 -30.74
C GLU A 102 0.03 6.11 -29.97
N ARG A 103 1.12 6.35 -30.70
CA ARG A 103 2.42 6.56 -30.07
C ARG A 103 2.54 8.01 -29.62
N LEU A 104 2.91 8.22 -28.35
CA LEU A 104 3.09 9.54 -27.76
C LEU A 104 4.11 10.41 -28.51
N GLU A 105 5.09 9.79 -29.18
CA GLU A 105 6.07 10.48 -30.04
C GLU A 105 5.43 11.28 -31.19
N ASN A 106 4.21 10.93 -31.59
CA ASN A 106 3.47 11.63 -32.65
C ASN A 106 2.67 12.85 -32.15
N PHE A 107 2.52 13.01 -30.82
CA PHE A 107 1.69 14.06 -30.25
C PHE A 107 2.41 15.41 -30.35
N SER A 108 1.72 16.50 -30.66
CA SER A 108 2.28 17.83 -30.40
C SER A 108 2.36 18.08 -28.89
N ASP A 109 3.05 19.13 -28.46
CA ASP A 109 3.07 19.50 -27.03
C ASP A 109 1.66 19.85 -26.53
N ALA A 110 0.80 20.43 -27.39
CA ALA A 110 -0.59 20.73 -27.06
C ALA A 110 -1.45 19.47 -26.90
N ASP A 111 -1.24 18.47 -27.76
CA ASP A 111 -1.93 17.17 -27.66
C ASP A 111 -1.49 16.44 -26.38
N LEU A 112 -0.18 16.45 -26.09
CA LEU A 112 0.38 15.83 -24.89
C LEU A 112 -0.13 16.52 -23.61
N GLU A 113 -0.23 17.85 -23.63
CA GLU A 113 -0.80 18.61 -22.52
C GLU A 113 -2.28 18.28 -22.30
N THR A 114 -3.06 18.19 -23.37
CA THR A 114 -4.48 17.84 -23.31
C THR A 114 -4.68 16.42 -22.76
N LEU A 115 -3.91 15.46 -23.25
CA LEU A 115 -3.89 14.08 -22.74
C LEU A 115 -3.51 14.04 -21.26
N PHE A 116 -2.44 14.73 -20.88
CA PHE A 116 -1.98 14.81 -19.50
C PHE A 116 -3.05 15.42 -18.58
N ASN A 117 -3.65 16.54 -18.98
CA ASN A 117 -4.66 17.23 -18.21
C ASN A 117 -5.91 16.37 -18.02
N GLU A 118 -6.35 15.68 -19.07
CA GLU A 118 -7.51 14.79 -18.99
C GLU A 118 -7.24 13.57 -18.10
N ALA A 119 -6.05 12.96 -18.24
CA ALA A 119 -5.64 11.85 -17.40
C ALA A 119 -5.58 12.26 -15.93
N VAL A 120 -4.97 13.42 -15.63
CA VAL A 120 -4.91 13.96 -14.26
C VAL A 120 -6.31 14.30 -13.75
N ARG A 121 -7.19 14.88 -14.57
CA ARG A 121 -8.58 15.19 -14.19
C ARG A 121 -9.36 13.94 -13.81
N ILE A 122 -9.37 12.91 -14.67
CA ILE A 122 -10.03 11.64 -14.37
C ILE A 122 -9.41 11.02 -13.12
N TYR A 123 -8.09 11.10 -12.97
CA TYR A 123 -7.41 10.59 -11.79
C TYR A 123 -7.83 11.32 -10.50
N ILE A 124 -8.01 12.64 -10.52
CA ILE A 124 -8.58 13.39 -9.39
C ILE A 124 -10.02 12.96 -9.09
N GLU A 125 -10.85 12.83 -10.13
CA GLU A 125 -12.29 12.58 -10.00
C GLU A 125 -12.64 11.13 -9.64
N SER A 126 -11.69 10.19 -9.77
CA SER A 126 -11.88 8.75 -9.53
C SER A 126 -12.17 8.34 -8.08
N GLU A 127 -12.35 9.30 -7.16
CA GLU A 127 -12.51 9.05 -5.72
C GLU A 127 -11.41 8.14 -5.15
N TYR A 128 -10.24 8.12 -5.79
CA TYR A 128 -9.05 7.45 -5.25
C TYR A 128 -8.70 7.94 -3.84
N TRP A 129 -9.29 9.06 -3.42
CA TRP A 129 -8.81 9.94 -2.36
C TRP A 129 -9.70 9.99 -1.13
N THR A 130 -10.61 9.05 -0.91
CA THR A 130 -11.04 8.68 0.45
C THR A 130 -9.94 7.94 1.24
N GLU A 131 -8.67 8.09 0.83
CA GLU A 131 -7.50 7.62 1.57
C GLU A 131 -7.44 8.10 3.01
N PRO A 132 -7.86 9.32 3.39
CA PRO A 132 -7.92 9.68 4.81
C PRO A 132 -8.85 8.74 5.60
N ALA A 133 -9.93 8.22 5.00
CA ALA A 133 -10.74 7.18 5.63
C ALA A 133 -9.95 5.87 5.80
N ASN A 134 -9.20 5.46 4.78
CA ASN A 134 -8.36 4.25 4.86
C ASN A 134 -7.21 4.41 5.86
N PHE A 135 -6.44 5.50 5.80
CA PHE A 135 -5.34 5.79 6.72
C PHE A 135 -5.84 5.97 8.15
N SER A 136 -6.96 6.66 8.37
CA SER A 136 -7.53 6.79 9.70
C SER A 136 -7.95 5.44 10.26
N LEU A 137 -8.56 4.55 9.46
CA LEU A 137 -8.84 3.16 9.85
C LEU A 137 -7.56 2.36 10.13
N GLU A 138 -6.57 2.42 9.24
CA GLU A 138 -5.32 1.66 9.37
C GLU A 138 -4.47 2.10 10.56
N ILE A 139 -4.44 3.40 10.90
CA ILE A 139 -3.55 3.93 11.92
C ILE A 139 -4.25 4.01 13.29
N ARG A 140 -5.53 4.42 13.34
CA ARG A 140 -6.27 4.65 14.60
C ARG A 140 -7.56 3.85 14.72
N GLY A 141 -8.36 3.80 13.66
CA GLY A 141 -9.68 3.19 13.68
C GLY A 141 -9.65 1.69 13.98
N HIS A 142 -8.60 0.96 13.58
CA HIS A 142 -8.48 -0.46 13.88
C HIS A 142 -8.50 -0.73 15.40
N GLN A 143 -7.82 0.10 16.20
CA GLN A 143 -7.80 -0.04 17.66
C GLN A 143 -9.19 0.26 18.23
N LEU A 144 -9.85 1.31 17.76
CA LEU A 144 -11.21 1.66 18.16
C LEU A 144 -12.20 0.51 17.88
N VAL A 145 -12.14 -0.09 16.69
CA VAL A 145 -13.01 -1.20 16.30
C VAL A 145 -12.68 -2.45 17.13
N GLN A 146 -11.39 -2.73 17.37
CA GLN A 146 -10.97 -3.84 18.21
C GLN A 146 -11.45 -3.68 19.66
N ASP A 147 -11.42 -2.46 20.20
CA ASP A 147 -11.91 -2.15 21.55
C ASP A 147 -13.43 -2.29 21.62
N ARG A 148 -14.18 -1.79 20.62
CA ARG A 148 -15.65 -2.00 20.53
C ARG A 148 -15.99 -3.49 20.53
N LEU A 149 -15.28 -4.29 19.74
CA LEU A 149 -15.45 -5.74 19.69
C LEU A 149 -15.12 -6.39 21.05
N ALA A 150 -13.99 -6.03 21.66
CA ALA A 150 -13.56 -6.60 22.94
C ALA A 150 -14.56 -6.31 24.06
N VAL A 151 -15.08 -5.08 24.13
CA VAL A 151 -16.12 -4.68 25.08
C VAL A 151 -17.41 -5.48 24.88
N PHE A 152 -17.84 -5.68 23.63
CA PHE A 152 -19.01 -6.50 23.33
C PHE A 152 -18.81 -7.96 23.77
N LEU A 153 -17.70 -8.58 23.38
CA LEU A 153 -17.43 -9.98 23.69
C LEU A 153 -17.29 -10.24 25.19
N ALA A 154 -16.75 -9.26 25.95
CA ALA A 154 -16.68 -9.34 27.40
C ALA A 154 -18.04 -9.25 28.11
N LYS A 155 -18.99 -8.48 27.55
CA LYS A 155 -20.35 -8.31 28.11
C LYS A 155 -21.24 -9.54 27.92
N GLU A 156 -21.13 -10.22 26.79
CA GLU A 156 -21.96 -11.40 26.44
C GLU A 156 -21.60 -12.70 27.20
N ASN A 157 -20.79 -12.61 28.26
CA ASN A 157 -20.41 -13.74 29.13
C ASN A 157 -19.66 -14.87 28.39
N LYS A 158 -19.01 -14.56 27.27
CA LYS A 158 -18.14 -15.49 26.54
C LYS A 158 -16.69 -15.27 26.99
N ASN A 159 -16.10 -16.24 27.68
CA ASN A 159 -14.69 -16.22 28.12
C ASN A 159 -13.71 -16.32 26.93
N PHE A 160 -13.68 -15.31 26.05
CA PHE A 160 -12.67 -15.22 25.00
C PHE A 160 -11.35 -14.71 25.57
N LYS A 161 -10.26 -15.44 25.33
CA LYS A 161 -8.92 -14.97 25.60
C LYS A 161 -8.56 -13.81 24.66
N LYS A 162 -7.63 -12.95 25.07
CA LYS A 162 -7.13 -11.84 24.24
C LYS A 162 -6.64 -12.30 22.87
N SER A 163 -6.00 -13.47 22.78
CA SER A 163 -5.57 -14.08 21.52
C SER A 163 -6.75 -14.46 20.61
N GLU A 164 -7.86 -14.93 21.17
CA GLU A 164 -9.06 -15.28 20.41
C GLU A 164 -9.77 -14.02 19.89
N ILE A 165 -9.80 -12.93 20.67
CA ILE A 165 -10.37 -11.65 20.22
C ILE A 165 -9.58 -11.10 19.03
N ALA A 166 -8.24 -11.17 19.07
CA ALA A 166 -7.40 -10.76 17.96
C ALA A 166 -7.65 -11.61 16.70
N GLU A 167 -7.81 -12.92 16.85
CA GLU A 167 -8.17 -13.82 15.74
C GLU A 167 -9.56 -13.49 15.16
N ILE A 168 -10.56 -13.30 16.02
CA ILE A 168 -11.93 -12.92 15.63
C ILE A 168 -11.89 -11.61 14.85
N PHE A 169 -11.23 -10.59 15.38
CA PHE A 169 -11.06 -9.30 14.72
C PHE A 169 -10.40 -9.46 13.34
N SER A 170 -9.32 -10.26 13.27
CA SER A 170 -8.63 -10.55 12.01
C SER A 170 -9.55 -11.18 10.97
N VAL A 171 -10.34 -12.18 11.34
CA VAL A 171 -11.25 -12.85 10.41
C VAL A 171 -12.37 -11.90 9.97
N LEU A 172 -12.94 -11.15 10.91
CA LEU A 172 -14.04 -10.23 10.62
C LEU A 172 -13.61 -9.03 9.77
N ALA A 173 -12.37 -8.55 9.90
CA ALA A 173 -11.88 -7.39 9.14
C ALA A 173 -11.29 -7.74 7.78
N ASN A 174 -10.90 -9.00 7.54
CA ASN A 174 -10.20 -9.40 6.32
C ASN A 174 -11.16 -9.58 5.13
N PRO A 175 -10.80 -9.06 3.93
CA PRO A 175 -11.49 -9.42 2.70
C PRO A 175 -11.53 -10.93 2.47
N VAL A 176 -12.58 -11.40 1.81
CA VAL A 176 -12.73 -12.81 1.39
C VAL A 176 -12.30 -13.05 -0.06
N HIS A 177 -11.95 -11.98 -0.78
CA HIS A 177 -11.56 -12.05 -2.18
C HIS A 177 -10.04 -12.24 -2.34
N LYS A 178 -9.65 -12.99 -3.37
CA LYS A 178 -8.26 -13.24 -3.73
C LYS A 178 -7.62 -11.98 -4.31
N SER A 179 -6.48 -11.55 -3.77
CA SER A 179 -5.76 -10.37 -4.26
C SER A 179 -5.21 -10.53 -5.69
N PHE A 180 -4.83 -9.41 -6.33
CA PHE A 180 -4.13 -9.45 -7.61
C PHE A 180 -2.76 -10.15 -7.50
N VAL A 181 -2.10 -10.06 -6.34
CA VAL A 181 -0.83 -10.76 -6.07
C VAL A 181 -1.05 -12.26 -5.96
N ALA A 182 -2.10 -12.70 -5.27
CA ALA A 182 -2.47 -14.11 -5.17
C ALA A 182 -2.85 -14.69 -6.54
N ARG A 183 -3.58 -13.94 -7.38
CA ARG A 183 -3.88 -14.32 -8.78
C ARG A 183 -2.60 -14.48 -9.62
N ALA A 184 -1.61 -13.60 -9.42
CA ALA A 184 -0.33 -13.69 -10.11
C ALA A 184 0.49 -14.90 -9.65
N GLU A 185 0.56 -15.13 -8.34
CA GLU A 185 1.28 -16.27 -7.77
C GLU A 185 0.67 -17.61 -8.20
N GLU A 186 -0.66 -17.72 -8.18
CA GLU A 186 -1.39 -18.87 -8.72
C GLU A 186 -1.05 -19.12 -10.20
N SER A 187 -1.03 -18.06 -11.00
CA SER A 187 -0.63 -18.14 -12.41
C SER A 187 0.81 -18.62 -12.59
N LEU A 188 1.78 -18.10 -11.82
CA LEU A 188 3.18 -18.53 -11.88
C LEU A 188 3.36 -19.98 -11.46
N LEU A 189 2.68 -20.41 -10.39
CA LEU A 189 2.70 -21.80 -9.94
C LEU A 189 2.15 -22.73 -11.02
N ALA A 190 1.05 -22.37 -11.68
CA ALA A 190 0.50 -23.15 -12.79
C ALA A 190 1.50 -23.25 -13.97
N ILE A 191 2.12 -22.14 -14.35
CA ILE A 191 3.14 -22.09 -15.41
C ILE A 191 4.34 -22.99 -15.07
N SER A 192 4.74 -23.01 -13.80
CA SER A 192 5.87 -23.83 -13.33
C SER A 192 5.65 -25.34 -13.50
N LEU A 193 4.40 -25.79 -13.71
CA LEU A 193 4.03 -27.19 -13.94
C LEU A 193 3.91 -27.55 -15.43
N ILE A 194 3.97 -26.58 -16.35
CA ILE A 194 3.90 -26.81 -17.80
C ILE A 194 5.21 -27.46 -18.26
N LYS A 195 5.09 -28.62 -18.90
CA LYS A 195 6.24 -29.38 -19.45
C LYS A 195 6.58 -29.03 -20.90
N GLU A 196 5.55 -28.76 -21.71
CA GLU A 196 5.71 -28.46 -23.13
C GLU A 196 6.27 -27.05 -23.32
N GLU A 197 7.41 -26.93 -23.98
CA GLU A 197 8.21 -25.70 -24.01
C GLU A 197 7.48 -24.53 -24.69
N ASP A 198 6.84 -24.78 -25.84
CA ASP A 198 6.13 -23.73 -26.58
C ASP A 198 4.92 -23.21 -25.80
N ARG A 199 4.15 -24.10 -25.15
CA ARG A 199 3.06 -23.70 -24.25
C ARG A 199 3.57 -22.93 -23.05
N LYS A 200 4.73 -23.31 -22.50
CA LYS A 200 5.34 -22.61 -21.36
C LYS A 200 5.76 -21.19 -21.76
N LYS A 201 6.42 -21.04 -22.91
CA LYS A 201 6.81 -19.72 -23.47
C LYS A 201 5.59 -18.82 -23.66
N GLU A 202 4.53 -19.34 -24.28
CA GLU A 202 3.30 -18.56 -24.47
C GLU A 202 2.66 -18.18 -23.12
N ALA A 203 2.63 -19.09 -22.15
CA ALA A 203 2.06 -18.80 -20.84
C ALA A 203 2.88 -17.76 -20.05
N ILE A 204 4.21 -17.76 -20.18
CA ILE A 204 5.10 -16.73 -19.62
C ILE A 204 4.78 -15.36 -20.23
N ARG A 205 4.68 -15.28 -21.56
CA ARG A 205 4.31 -14.04 -22.26
C ARG A 205 2.97 -13.50 -21.82
N LEU A 206 1.96 -14.37 -21.70
CA LEU A 206 0.62 -13.98 -21.22
C LEU A 206 0.64 -13.53 -19.76
N HIS A 207 1.46 -14.15 -18.91
CA HIS A 207 1.63 -13.75 -17.52
C HIS A 207 2.26 -12.35 -17.42
N ALA A 208 3.40 -12.13 -18.09
CA ALA A 208 4.06 -10.83 -18.14
C ALA A 208 3.11 -9.75 -18.66
N LYS A 209 2.36 -10.02 -19.74
CA LYS A 209 1.36 -9.09 -20.28
C LYS A 209 0.22 -8.78 -19.30
N ARG A 210 -0.23 -9.76 -18.52
CA ARG A 210 -1.36 -9.58 -17.58
C ARG A 210 -0.94 -8.85 -16.30
N PHE A 211 0.29 -9.06 -15.86
CA PHE A 211 0.77 -8.63 -14.55
C PHE A 211 1.98 -7.68 -14.64
N TYR A 212 2.18 -7.03 -15.79
CA TYR A 212 3.31 -6.13 -16.06
C TYR A 212 3.49 -5.01 -15.02
N PHE A 213 2.42 -4.61 -14.33
CA PHE A 213 2.44 -3.56 -13.32
C PHE A 213 2.93 -4.03 -11.93
N LEU A 214 3.15 -5.33 -11.70
CA LEU A 214 3.46 -5.88 -10.36
C LEU A 214 4.79 -5.42 -9.76
N THR A 215 5.71 -4.92 -10.58
CA THR A 215 6.99 -4.36 -10.12
C THR A 215 7.01 -2.83 -10.22
N TYR A 216 5.88 -2.23 -10.61
CA TYR A 216 5.74 -0.82 -10.89
C TYR A 216 4.83 -0.16 -9.84
N ASP A 217 5.43 0.61 -8.94
CA ASP A 217 4.68 1.45 -8.00
C ASP A 217 4.43 2.83 -8.63
N TYR A 218 5.17 3.87 -8.23
CA TYR A 218 5.18 5.16 -8.94
C TYR A 218 6.29 5.24 -9.99
N TYR A 219 7.41 4.57 -9.73
CA TYR A 219 8.59 4.52 -10.59
C TYR A 219 9.20 3.13 -10.51
N GLY A 220 9.59 2.54 -11.64
CA GLY A 220 10.24 1.23 -11.63
C GLY A 220 10.17 0.53 -12.97
N PRO A 221 10.81 -0.63 -13.12
CA PRO A 221 10.61 -1.45 -14.30
C PRO A 221 9.22 -2.11 -14.26
N ILE A 222 8.64 -2.34 -15.44
CA ILE A 222 7.52 -3.27 -15.57
C ILE A 222 8.01 -4.71 -15.46
N LEU A 223 7.13 -5.62 -15.04
CA LEU A 223 7.39 -7.05 -15.00
C LEU A 223 7.45 -7.58 -16.43
N ASP A 224 8.66 -7.88 -16.89
CA ASP A 224 8.91 -8.45 -18.22
C ASP A 224 9.06 -9.98 -18.17
N GLU A 225 9.17 -10.61 -19.35
CA GLU A 225 9.32 -12.07 -19.46
C GLU A 225 10.59 -12.58 -18.78
N LYS A 226 11.67 -11.78 -18.76
CA LYS A 226 12.94 -12.16 -18.13
C LYS A 226 12.75 -12.27 -16.61
N MET A 227 12.10 -11.29 -15.99
CA MET A 227 11.79 -11.32 -14.56
C MET A 227 10.86 -12.50 -14.22
N VAL A 228 9.89 -12.81 -15.08
CA VAL A 228 9.02 -13.99 -14.90
C VAL A 228 9.84 -15.29 -14.95
N HIS A 229 10.81 -15.40 -15.86
CA HIS A 229 11.74 -16.54 -15.89
C HIS A 229 12.53 -16.68 -14.58
N GLU A 230 13.07 -15.58 -14.04
CA GLU A 230 13.80 -15.58 -12.77
C GLU A 230 12.91 -16.03 -11.60
N GLU A 231 11.65 -15.61 -11.54
CA GLU A 231 10.68 -16.09 -10.55
C GLU A 231 10.39 -17.59 -10.71
N LEU A 232 10.22 -18.06 -11.94
CA LEU A 232 9.95 -19.48 -12.23
C LEU A 232 11.13 -20.37 -11.83
N ASP A 233 12.37 -19.92 -12.04
CA ASP A 233 13.57 -20.68 -11.64
C ASP A 233 13.64 -20.83 -10.12
N CYS A 234 13.24 -19.81 -9.35
CA CYS A 234 13.10 -19.92 -7.90
C CYS A 234 12.05 -20.96 -7.50
N LEU A 235 10.92 -21.03 -8.22
CA LEU A 235 9.86 -22.01 -7.95
C LEU A 235 10.27 -23.44 -8.29
N GLN A 236 11.26 -23.66 -9.16
CA GLN A 236 11.74 -25.01 -9.48
C GLN A 236 12.42 -25.70 -8.28
N ALA A 237 12.96 -24.92 -7.34
CA ALA A 237 13.50 -25.45 -6.09
C ALA A 237 12.42 -26.04 -5.16
N ILE A 238 11.14 -25.68 -5.38
CA ILE A 238 10.01 -26.16 -4.58
C ILE A 238 9.49 -27.49 -5.15
N PRO A 239 9.30 -28.54 -4.32
CA PRO A 239 8.74 -29.82 -4.76
C PRO A 239 7.42 -29.66 -5.53
N VAL A 240 7.23 -30.47 -6.58
CA VAL A 240 6.01 -30.44 -7.41
C VAL A 240 4.75 -30.66 -6.59
N SER A 241 4.80 -31.55 -5.59
CA SER A 241 3.69 -31.80 -4.66
C SER A 241 3.29 -30.56 -3.87
N GLU A 242 4.28 -29.80 -3.39
CA GLU A 242 4.06 -28.56 -2.66
C GLU A 242 3.52 -27.45 -3.56
N ARG A 243 4.04 -27.32 -4.78
CA ARG A 243 3.50 -26.37 -5.77
C ARG A 243 2.04 -26.66 -6.12
N LYS A 244 1.68 -27.94 -6.32
CA LYS A 244 0.29 -28.37 -6.54
C LYS A 244 -0.61 -28.06 -5.34
N LYS A 245 -0.12 -28.28 -4.11
CA LYS A 245 -0.84 -27.93 -2.89
C LYS A 245 -1.10 -26.41 -2.84
N ARG A 246 -0.09 -25.58 -3.11
CA ARG A 246 -0.25 -24.12 -3.11
C ARG A 246 -1.28 -23.65 -4.15
N ILE A 247 -1.30 -24.26 -5.34
CA ILE A 247 -2.35 -23.99 -6.35
C ILE A 247 -3.73 -24.33 -5.77
N PHE A 248 -3.89 -25.53 -5.20
CA PHE A 248 -5.15 -25.93 -4.58
C PHE A 248 -5.59 -24.96 -3.46
N ASP A 249 -4.66 -24.53 -2.62
CA ASP A 249 -4.91 -23.56 -1.54
C ASP A 249 -5.38 -22.21 -2.11
N PHE A 250 -4.79 -21.73 -3.21
CA PHE A 250 -5.23 -20.52 -3.90
C PHE A 250 -6.60 -20.69 -4.57
N GLU A 251 -6.87 -21.81 -5.24
CA GLU A 251 -8.17 -22.11 -5.88
C GLU A 251 -9.32 -22.05 -4.87
N HIS A 252 -9.08 -22.48 -3.61
CA HIS A 252 -10.09 -22.54 -2.55
C HIS A 252 -9.99 -21.39 -1.55
N LEU A 253 -9.11 -20.40 -1.76
CA LEU A 253 -8.84 -19.31 -0.81
C LEU A 253 -10.12 -18.55 -0.42
N GLU A 254 -10.92 -18.15 -1.40
CA GLU A 254 -12.13 -17.35 -1.18
C GLU A 254 -13.24 -18.14 -0.49
N GLU A 255 -13.41 -19.42 -0.87
CA GLU A 255 -14.38 -20.32 -0.25
C GLU A 255 -14.02 -20.57 1.23
N ASN A 256 -12.74 -20.87 1.50
CA ASN A 256 -12.24 -21.09 2.85
C ASN A 256 -12.36 -19.83 3.72
N ALA A 257 -12.01 -18.66 3.18
CA ALA A 257 -12.17 -17.39 3.87
C ALA A 257 -13.65 -17.11 4.19
N SER A 258 -14.55 -17.34 3.24
CA SER A 258 -16.01 -17.14 3.42
C SER A 258 -16.60 -18.11 4.43
N LYS A 259 -16.17 -19.37 4.43
CA LYS A 259 -16.58 -20.38 5.42
C LYS A 259 -16.12 -19.97 6.81
N ARG A 260 -14.86 -19.57 6.96
CA ARG A 260 -14.29 -19.14 8.24
C ARG A 260 -14.99 -17.88 8.77
N LEU A 261 -15.31 -16.93 7.91
CA LEU A 261 -16.07 -15.73 8.28
C LEU A 261 -17.44 -16.10 8.85
N ARG A 262 -18.20 -16.97 8.18
CA ARG A 262 -19.51 -17.45 8.66
C ARG A 262 -19.41 -18.16 10.00
N GLU A 263 -18.42 -19.02 10.18
CA GLU A 263 -18.16 -19.71 11.46
C GLU A 263 -17.93 -18.70 12.60
N ILE A 264 -17.10 -17.67 12.37
CA ILE A 264 -16.82 -16.66 13.37
C ILE A 264 -18.07 -15.82 13.66
N GLN A 265 -18.79 -15.36 12.65
CA GLN A 265 -20.03 -14.59 12.82
C GLN A 265 -21.05 -15.35 13.68
N ASN A 266 -21.28 -16.64 13.37
CA ASN A 266 -22.17 -17.51 14.15
C ASN A 266 -21.67 -17.70 15.59
N ARG A 267 -20.36 -17.91 15.78
CA ARG A 267 -19.75 -18.10 17.09
C ARG A 267 -19.85 -16.84 17.96
N THR A 268 -19.69 -15.66 17.36
CA THR A 268 -19.71 -14.38 18.07
C THR A 268 -21.10 -13.86 18.33
N ASN A 269 -22.07 -14.08 17.41
CA ASN A 269 -23.42 -13.52 17.46
C ASN A 269 -23.39 -11.98 17.63
N LEU A 270 -22.75 -11.28 16.69
CA LEU A 270 -22.53 -9.84 16.78
C LEU A 270 -23.87 -9.08 16.70
N PRO A 271 -24.00 -7.93 17.37
CA PRO A 271 -25.12 -7.03 17.14
C PRO A 271 -25.04 -6.47 15.72
N LEU A 272 -26.20 -6.11 15.16
CA LEU A 272 -26.33 -5.62 13.79
C LEU A 272 -25.34 -4.48 13.46
N GLU A 273 -25.11 -3.56 14.41
CA GLU A 273 -24.16 -2.46 14.26
C GLU A 273 -22.72 -2.96 13.99
N LEU A 274 -22.23 -3.94 14.76
CA LEU A 274 -20.90 -4.51 14.55
C LEU A 274 -20.84 -5.35 13.28
N GLU A 275 -21.92 -6.04 12.91
CA GLU A 275 -21.99 -6.75 11.64
C GLU A 275 -21.83 -5.81 10.44
N ILE A 276 -22.58 -4.70 10.44
CA ILE A 276 -22.51 -3.66 9.39
C ILE A 276 -21.12 -3.04 9.36
N LEU A 277 -20.56 -2.70 10.53
CA LEU A 277 -19.22 -2.14 10.64
C LEU A 277 -18.16 -3.05 10.01
N PHE A 278 -18.11 -4.32 10.41
CA PHE A 278 -17.14 -5.26 9.86
C PHE A 278 -17.38 -5.57 8.38
N GLU A 279 -18.64 -5.59 7.92
CA GLU A 279 -18.96 -5.70 6.50
C GLU A 279 -18.37 -4.56 5.68
N ASN A 280 -18.56 -3.32 6.15
CA ASN A 280 -18.01 -2.15 5.50
C ASN A 280 -16.48 -2.09 5.58
N ILE A 281 -15.87 -2.47 6.72
CA ILE A 281 -14.41 -2.56 6.86
C ILE A 281 -13.81 -3.55 5.85
N ARG A 282 -14.42 -4.73 5.65
CA ARG A 282 -13.96 -5.69 4.64
C ARG A 282 -14.04 -5.12 3.23
N GLN A 283 -15.11 -4.40 2.91
CA GLN A 283 -15.28 -3.77 1.60
C GLN A 283 -14.25 -2.66 1.36
N ILE A 284 -13.95 -1.84 2.37
CA ILE A 284 -12.87 -0.85 2.32
C ILE A 284 -11.52 -1.55 2.14
N ALA A 285 -11.22 -2.56 2.95
CA ALA A 285 -9.96 -3.29 2.88
C ALA A 285 -9.74 -3.89 1.49
N PHE A 286 -10.79 -4.43 0.86
CA PHE A 286 -10.72 -4.93 -0.52
C PHE A 286 -10.54 -3.81 -1.54
N LEU A 287 -11.31 -2.72 -1.40
CA LEU A 287 -11.23 -1.57 -2.31
C LEU A 287 -9.84 -0.92 -2.30
N TYR A 288 -9.29 -0.59 -1.12
CA TYR A 288 -8.02 0.13 -1.00
C TYR A 288 -6.80 -0.78 -0.97
N GLY A 289 -6.92 -1.94 -0.31
CA GLY A 289 -5.83 -2.89 -0.14
C GLY A 289 -5.54 -3.73 -1.38
N ASP A 290 -6.49 -3.87 -2.30
CA ASP A 290 -6.35 -4.70 -3.50
C ASP A 290 -6.76 -3.96 -4.79
N LEU A 291 -8.06 -3.71 -5.00
CA LEU A 291 -8.58 -3.20 -6.28
C LEU A 291 -7.97 -1.85 -6.68
N LYS A 292 -7.89 -0.90 -5.74
CA LYS A 292 -7.26 0.41 -5.95
C LYS A 292 -5.80 0.24 -6.31
N LYS A 293 -5.04 -0.54 -5.53
CA LYS A 293 -3.61 -0.75 -5.78
C LYS A 293 -3.38 -1.34 -7.17
N GLU A 294 -4.16 -2.34 -7.57
CA GLU A 294 -4.09 -2.93 -8.92
C GLU A 294 -4.29 -1.87 -10.02
N ARG A 295 -5.39 -1.12 -9.97
CA ARG A 295 -5.72 -0.14 -11.04
C ARG A 295 -4.78 1.06 -11.04
N ILE A 296 -4.35 1.53 -9.88
CA ILE A 296 -3.42 2.64 -9.75
C ILE A 296 -2.03 2.24 -10.25
N SER A 297 -1.53 1.04 -9.94
CA SER A 297 -0.24 0.58 -10.48
C SER A 297 -0.28 0.51 -12.02
N ILE A 298 -1.37 0.04 -12.62
CA ILE A 298 -1.56 0.06 -14.08
C ILE A 298 -1.56 1.50 -14.62
N ALA A 299 -2.30 2.40 -13.97
CA ALA A 299 -2.36 3.82 -14.35
C ALA A 299 -0.99 4.51 -14.20
N ASN A 300 -0.22 4.18 -13.17
CA ASN A 300 1.12 4.71 -12.94
C ASN A 300 2.10 4.31 -14.04
N VAL A 301 1.99 3.10 -14.60
CA VAL A 301 2.77 2.73 -15.81
C VAL A 301 2.39 3.64 -16.98
N GLY A 302 1.10 3.91 -17.16
CA GLY A 302 0.61 4.85 -18.18
C GLY A 302 1.16 6.27 -18.01
N PHE A 303 1.10 6.79 -16.78
CA PHE A 303 1.71 8.08 -16.43
C PHE A 303 3.23 8.07 -16.62
N GLY A 304 3.92 6.98 -16.25
CA GLY A 304 5.35 6.80 -16.48
C GLY A 304 5.74 7.01 -17.94
N ARG A 305 4.96 6.47 -18.88
CA ARG A 305 5.18 6.71 -20.33
C ARG A 305 4.95 8.15 -20.75
N LEU A 306 3.93 8.81 -20.19
CA LEU A 306 3.71 10.24 -20.44
C LEU A 306 4.92 11.04 -19.93
N LEU A 307 5.39 10.76 -18.71
CA LEU A 307 6.56 11.41 -18.12
C LEU A 307 7.84 11.10 -18.91
N GLU A 308 8.00 9.88 -19.43
CA GLU A 308 9.14 9.52 -20.27
C GLU A 308 9.16 10.37 -21.56
N GLU A 309 8.01 10.54 -22.22
CA GLU A 309 7.89 11.37 -23.42
C GLU A 309 8.15 12.85 -23.12
N ILE A 310 7.55 13.38 -22.04
CA ILE A 310 7.80 14.76 -21.58
C ILE A 310 9.30 14.95 -21.29
N GLY A 311 9.90 13.99 -20.60
CA GLY A 311 11.30 13.98 -20.23
C GLY A 311 12.23 14.00 -21.43
N LYS A 312 11.96 13.19 -22.45
CA LYS A 312 12.68 13.19 -23.73
C LYS A 312 12.65 14.57 -24.40
N ARG A 313 11.47 15.21 -24.48
CA ARG A 313 11.28 16.52 -25.13
C ARG A 313 11.92 17.69 -24.37
N ARG A 314 12.12 17.53 -23.06
CA ARG A 314 12.58 18.60 -22.18
C ARG A 314 13.95 18.37 -21.58
N ASN A 315 14.57 17.23 -21.88
CA ASN A 315 15.83 16.78 -21.31
C ASN A 315 15.79 16.76 -19.77
N ILE A 316 14.73 16.16 -19.22
CA ILE A 316 14.51 15.96 -17.78
C ILE A 316 14.26 14.46 -17.57
N SER A 317 14.87 13.86 -16.56
CA SER A 317 14.62 12.43 -16.29
C SER A 317 13.21 12.21 -15.73
N GLU A 318 12.62 11.05 -16.01
CA GLU A 318 11.34 10.64 -15.42
C GLU A 318 11.35 10.74 -13.88
N ARG A 319 12.49 10.37 -13.28
CA ARG A 319 12.69 10.47 -11.83
C ARG A 319 12.55 11.91 -11.34
N GLU A 320 13.12 12.89 -12.04
CA GLU A 320 12.99 14.31 -11.67
C GLU A 320 11.56 14.81 -11.83
N LEU A 321 10.86 14.39 -12.89
CA LEU A 321 9.48 14.80 -13.16
C LEU A 321 8.51 14.37 -12.06
N HIS A 322 8.79 13.30 -11.31
CA HIS A 322 8.00 12.91 -10.13
C HIS A 322 8.00 13.94 -8.99
N TYR A 323 8.96 14.86 -8.99
CA TYR A 323 9.12 15.91 -7.96
C TYR A 323 8.60 17.27 -8.43
N ALA A 324 7.99 17.30 -9.62
CA ALA A 324 7.22 18.43 -10.10
C ALA A 324 5.75 18.30 -9.65
N THR A 325 5.13 19.42 -9.35
CA THR A 325 3.68 19.51 -9.17
C THR A 325 2.95 19.37 -10.51
N VAL A 326 1.63 19.13 -10.49
CA VAL A 326 0.82 19.08 -11.73
C VAL A 326 0.97 20.36 -12.55
N SER A 327 0.91 21.53 -11.91
CA SER A 327 1.05 22.81 -12.58
C SER A 327 2.44 23.00 -13.18
N GLU A 328 3.47 22.54 -12.49
CA GLU A 328 4.83 22.55 -13.03
C GLU A 328 4.97 21.61 -14.22
N LEU A 329 4.36 20.42 -14.19
CA LEU A 329 4.37 19.49 -15.33
C LEU A 329 3.68 20.09 -16.56
N GLN A 330 2.54 20.77 -16.38
CA GLN A 330 1.89 21.53 -17.45
C GLN A 330 2.86 22.57 -18.04
N ASN A 331 3.56 23.31 -17.20
CA ASN A 331 4.54 24.30 -17.65
C ASN A 331 5.76 23.64 -18.32
N ILE A 332 6.23 22.50 -17.82
CA ILE A 332 7.32 21.71 -18.42
C ILE A 332 6.90 21.25 -19.83
N ILE A 333 5.66 20.76 -20.00
CA ILE A 333 5.12 20.39 -21.31
C ILE A 333 5.15 21.58 -22.27
N ARG A 334 4.91 22.81 -21.82
CA ARG A 334 5.00 24.02 -22.66
C ARG A 334 6.42 24.56 -22.87
N GLY A 335 7.39 24.11 -22.07
CA GLY A 335 8.78 24.56 -22.10
C GLY A 335 9.15 25.60 -21.02
N ASP A 336 8.17 26.06 -20.24
CA ASP A 336 8.26 27.17 -19.28
C ASP A 336 8.31 26.73 -17.81
N GLY A 337 8.51 25.42 -17.56
CA GLY A 337 8.57 24.85 -16.22
C GLY A 337 9.97 24.72 -15.61
N PRO A 338 10.06 24.23 -14.36
CA PRO A 338 11.33 24.02 -13.67
C PRO A 338 12.23 23.04 -14.45
N LYS A 339 13.54 23.25 -14.36
CA LYS A 339 14.54 22.42 -15.04
C LYS A 339 15.01 21.28 -14.15
N ALA A 340 15.63 20.27 -14.75
CA ALA A 340 16.22 19.10 -14.09
C ALA A 340 16.98 19.44 -12.79
N ALA A 341 17.87 20.44 -12.84
CA ALA A 341 18.66 20.85 -11.68
C ALA A 341 17.84 21.33 -10.47
N GLU A 342 16.68 21.97 -10.69
CA GLU A 342 15.80 22.40 -9.61
C GLU A 342 15.07 21.19 -8.99
N LEU A 343 14.56 20.30 -9.83
CA LEU A 343 13.89 19.08 -9.39
C LEU A 343 14.84 18.15 -8.65
N SER A 344 16.09 18.03 -9.11
CA SER A 344 17.15 17.27 -8.43
C SER A 344 17.40 17.76 -7.00
N LYS A 345 17.41 19.08 -6.75
CA LYS A 345 17.51 19.62 -5.38
C LYS A 345 16.33 19.20 -4.50
N ARG A 346 15.12 19.12 -5.07
CA ARG A 346 13.94 18.67 -4.33
C ARG A 346 14.02 17.19 -3.94
N ILE A 347 14.65 16.36 -4.76
CA ILE A 347 14.91 14.94 -4.47
C ILE A 347 15.83 14.81 -3.25
N GLU A 348 16.89 15.61 -3.19
CA GLU A 348 17.84 15.58 -2.08
C GLU A 348 17.14 15.95 -0.77
N LYS A 349 16.48 17.10 -0.75
CA LYS A 349 15.68 17.53 0.39
C LYS A 349 14.65 18.57 0.00
N SER A 350 13.38 18.32 0.30
CA SER A 350 12.32 19.33 0.24
C SER A 350 11.18 18.96 1.17
N ALA A 351 10.30 19.91 1.45
CA ALA A 351 9.02 19.58 2.05
C ALA A 351 7.94 20.47 1.46
N PHE A 352 6.71 19.96 1.46
CA PHE A 352 5.55 20.75 1.10
C PHE A 352 4.42 20.51 2.08
N ILE A 353 3.57 21.51 2.20
CA ILE A 353 2.31 21.45 2.91
C ILE A 353 1.16 21.59 1.92
N VAL A 354 0.06 20.91 2.22
CA VAL A 354 -1.19 21.05 1.48
C VAL A 354 -2.25 21.67 2.38
N GLU A 355 -2.63 22.89 2.05
CA GLU A 355 -3.59 23.72 2.78
C GLU A 355 -4.63 24.26 1.79
N ASN A 356 -5.92 24.14 2.14
CA ASN A 356 -7.02 24.68 1.34
C ASN A 356 -7.01 24.28 -0.15
N GLY A 357 -6.53 23.08 -0.46
CA GLY A 357 -6.47 22.60 -1.85
C GLY A 357 -5.23 23.04 -2.63
N ALA A 358 -4.31 23.79 -2.03
CA ALA A 358 -3.11 24.29 -2.68
C ALA A 358 -1.83 23.74 -2.03
N TYR A 359 -0.78 23.62 -2.84
CA TYR A 359 0.55 23.18 -2.41
C TYR A 359 1.43 24.39 -2.14
N ARG A 360 2.19 24.30 -1.05
CA ARG A 360 3.24 25.28 -0.76
C ARG A 360 4.50 24.55 -0.31
N PHE A 361 5.58 24.75 -1.05
CA PHE A 361 6.90 24.30 -0.60
C PHE A 361 7.34 25.10 0.62
N LEU A 362 7.93 24.39 1.59
CA LEU A 362 8.41 24.96 2.82
C LEU A 362 9.83 25.50 2.64
N SER A 363 10.11 26.64 3.28
CA SER A 363 11.46 27.17 3.41
C SER A 363 12.36 26.27 4.26
N GLU A 364 13.68 26.42 4.17
CA GLU A 364 14.63 25.65 4.98
C GLU A 364 14.37 25.77 6.49
N SER A 365 13.99 26.97 6.97
CA SER A 365 13.62 27.18 8.37
C SER A 365 12.35 26.43 8.76
N GLU A 366 11.34 26.41 7.88
CA GLU A 366 10.10 25.66 8.11
C GLU A 366 10.35 24.15 8.09
N ILE A 367 11.25 23.66 7.24
CA ILE A 367 11.67 22.24 7.21
C ILE A 367 12.35 21.87 8.53
N ALA A 368 13.30 22.70 9.01
CA ALA A 368 13.97 22.44 10.28
C ALA A 368 12.99 22.39 11.46
N ASP A 369 11.95 23.23 11.45
CA ASP A 369 10.90 23.20 12.47
C ASP A 369 9.96 22.00 12.32
N LEU A 370 9.68 21.57 11.09
CA LEU A 370 8.93 20.34 10.82
C LEU A 370 9.67 19.11 11.37
N GLU A 371 10.98 19.02 11.13
CA GLU A 371 11.82 17.91 11.62
C GLU A 371 11.86 17.82 13.14
N LYS A 372 11.92 18.97 13.84
CA LYS A 372 11.81 19.02 15.31
C LYS A 372 10.47 18.45 15.80
N LYS A 373 9.37 18.68 15.07
CA LYS A 373 8.04 18.16 15.41
C LYS A 373 7.87 16.66 15.11
N ILE A 374 8.62 16.14 14.14
CA ILE A 374 8.64 14.71 13.79
C ILE A 374 9.55 13.90 14.75
N SER A 375 10.62 14.52 15.25
CA SER A 375 11.64 13.82 16.02
C SER A 375 11.25 13.65 17.49
N LYS A 376 10.67 12.49 17.82
CA LYS A 376 10.91 11.86 19.12
C LYS A 376 11.84 10.66 18.93
N LYS A 377 12.97 10.66 19.65
CA LYS A 377 13.64 9.42 20.03
C LYS A 377 12.71 8.67 20.98
N THR A 378 12.16 7.54 20.53
CA THR A 378 11.67 6.52 21.45
C THR A 378 12.86 5.64 21.78
N ASP A 379 13.32 5.72 23.03
CA ASP A 379 14.40 4.87 23.50
C ASP A 379 13.97 3.41 23.45
N PHE A 380 14.77 2.63 22.72
CA PHE A 380 14.57 1.20 22.52
C PHE A 380 15.17 0.41 23.70
N GLU A 381 14.73 0.70 24.92
CA GLU A 381 15.45 0.22 26.11
C GLU A 381 15.36 -1.31 26.34
N HIS A 382 14.52 -2.07 25.60
CA HIS A 382 14.10 -3.40 26.09
C HIS A 382 14.29 -4.59 25.11
N GLN A 383 15.01 -4.46 23.99
CA GLN A 383 15.22 -5.54 22.99
C GLN A 383 13.94 -6.22 22.44
N VAL A 384 12.75 -5.69 22.78
CA VAL A 384 11.44 -6.24 22.44
C VAL A 384 10.56 -5.11 21.91
N MET A 385 10.06 -5.30 20.70
CA MET A 385 9.07 -4.46 20.04
C MET A 385 7.70 -5.11 20.13
N LYS A 386 6.65 -4.28 20.14
CA LYS A 386 5.28 -4.73 19.95
C LYS A 386 4.69 -4.08 18.72
N GLY A 387 3.81 -4.80 18.05
CA GLY A 387 2.96 -4.32 16.97
C GLY A 387 1.68 -5.16 16.94
N THR A 388 0.92 -5.00 15.87
CA THR A 388 -0.31 -5.76 15.63
C THR A 388 0.00 -7.02 14.86
N ALA A 389 -0.47 -8.16 15.37
CA ALA A 389 -0.43 -9.44 14.67
C ALA A 389 -1.30 -9.39 13.41
N ALA A 390 -0.68 -9.50 12.23
CA ALA A 390 -1.39 -9.41 10.95
C ALA A 390 -1.56 -10.77 10.27
N SER A 391 -0.53 -11.61 10.35
CA SER A 391 -0.53 -12.99 9.85
C SER A 391 0.22 -13.86 10.86
N PRO A 392 -0.41 -14.89 11.44
CA PRO A 392 0.14 -15.65 12.56
C PRO A 392 1.36 -16.49 12.16
N GLY A 393 2.12 -16.93 13.17
CA GLY A 393 3.31 -17.76 13.02
C GLY A 393 4.52 -17.20 13.76
N ILE A 394 5.58 -18.00 13.81
CA ILE A 394 6.85 -17.63 14.44
C ILE A 394 7.97 -17.89 13.45
N PHE A 395 8.86 -16.93 13.29
CA PHE A 395 10.04 -17.07 12.43
C PHE A 395 11.26 -16.42 13.08
N VAL A 396 12.42 -17.04 12.91
CA VAL A 396 13.72 -16.50 13.34
C VAL A 396 14.60 -16.36 12.11
N GLY A 397 15.16 -15.17 11.90
CA GLY A 397 16.08 -14.94 10.78
C GLY A 397 16.77 -13.59 10.87
N ARG A 398 17.70 -13.36 9.94
CA ARG A 398 18.41 -12.08 9.85
C ARG A 398 17.48 -11.00 9.31
N ALA A 399 17.47 -9.85 9.96
CA ALA A 399 16.73 -8.68 9.54
C ALA A 399 17.38 -8.04 8.31
N ARG A 400 16.56 -7.59 7.37
CA ARG A 400 16.94 -6.72 6.27
C ARG A 400 16.01 -5.52 6.26
N VAL A 401 16.56 -4.35 6.60
CA VAL A 401 15.84 -3.09 6.51
C VAL A 401 15.85 -2.62 5.07
N LEU A 402 14.68 -2.49 4.45
CA LEU A 402 14.48 -1.95 3.10
C LEU A 402 13.55 -0.74 3.17
N LEU A 403 14.09 0.45 2.84
CA LEU A 403 13.30 1.69 2.82
C LEU A 403 12.84 2.09 1.41
N ASN A 404 13.40 1.45 0.38
CA ASN A 404 13.08 1.69 -1.01
C ASN A 404 13.19 0.39 -1.81
N SER A 405 12.49 0.33 -2.96
CA SER A 405 12.47 -0.85 -3.83
C SER A 405 13.79 -1.15 -4.54
N ARG A 406 14.70 -0.18 -4.66
CA ARG A 406 15.98 -0.35 -5.38
C ARG A 406 16.89 -1.36 -4.70
N GLU A 407 16.72 -1.53 -3.39
CA GLU A 407 17.47 -2.46 -2.55
C GLU A 407 16.86 -3.86 -2.50
N ILE A 408 15.72 -4.10 -3.15
CA ILE A 408 15.05 -5.42 -3.15
C ILE A 408 15.93 -6.50 -3.78
N SER A 409 16.78 -6.15 -4.73
CA SER A 409 17.76 -7.07 -5.32
C SER A 409 18.76 -7.63 -4.30
N LEU A 410 19.00 -6.90 -3.19
CA LEU A 410 19.90 -7.31 -2.10
C LEU A 410 19.20 -8.23 -1.08
N PHE A 411 17.87 -8.34 -1.13
CA PHE A 411 17.08 -9.13 -0.20
C PHE A 411 17.25 -10.63 -0.46
N LYS A 412 17.65 -11.37 0.58
CA LYS A 412 17.88 -12.82 0.47
C LYS A 412 16.66 -13.61 0.94
N ALA A 413 16.43 -14.76 0.30
CA ALA A 413 15.38 -15.68 0.73
C ALA A 413 15.58 -16.12 2.18
N GLY A 414 14.50 -16.09 2.98
CA GLY A 414 14.53 -16.41 4.40
C GLY A 414 14.98 -15.28 5.33
N GLU A 415 15.27 -14.07 4.83
CA GLU A 415 15.46 -12.88 5.69
C GLU A 415 14.11 -12.38 6.25
N VAL A 416 14.18 -11.59 7.32
CA VAL A 416 13.02 -10.85 7.84
C VAL A 416 12.99 -9.46 7.20
N LEU A 417 11.92 -9.17 6.46
CA LEU A 417 11.72 -7.86 5.84
C LEU A 417 11.30 -6.84 6.90
N ILE A 418 12.14 -5.82 7.13
CA ILE A 418 11.81 -4.66 7.95
C ILE A 418 11.63 -3.46 7.02
N THR A 419 10.48 -2.79 7.08
CA THR A 419 10.23 -1.58 6.28
C THR A 419 9.27 -0.63 6.98
N THR A 420 9.11 0.59 6.48
CA THR A 420 8.09 1.51 7.01
C THR A 420 6.69 1.03 6.62
N MET A 421 6.49 0.66 5.35
CA MET A 421 5.23 0.17 4.80
C MET A 421 5.53 -0.55 3.47
N THR A 422 4.66 -1.46 3.04
CA THR A 422 4.80 -2.17 1.75
C THR A 422 3.90 -1.58 0.67
N SER A 423 4.41 -1.48 -0.55
CA SER A 423 3.64 -1.26 -1.78
C SER A 423 3.85 -2.43 -2.76
N VAL A 424 3.31 -2.31 -3.98
CA VAL A 424 3.32 -3.38 -4.99
C VAL A 424 4.76 -3.78 -5.36
N GLU A 425 5.67 -2.79 -5.45
CA GLU A 425 7.09 -3.02 -5.70
C GLU A 425 7.79 -3.89 -4.63
N PHE A 426 7.25 -4.01 -3.40
CA PHE A 426 7.82 -4.86 -2.34
C PHE A 426 7.40 -6.32 -2.44
N VAL A 427 6.44 -6.67 -3.29
CA VAL A 427 5.93 -8.05 -3.44
C VAL A 427 7.06 -9.07 -3.67
N PRO A 428 8.07 -8.83 -4.54
CA PRO A 428 9.19 -9.75 -4.70
C PRO A 428 9.97 -10.03 -3.40
N ALA A 429 10.18 -9.00 -2.56
CA ALA A 429 10.81 -9.18 -1.24
C ALA A 429 9.89 -9.94 -0.28
N MET A 430 8.59 -9.62 -0.27
CA MET A 430 7.59 -10.29 0.59
C MET A 430 7.49 -11.80 0.27
N LYS A 431 7.55 -12.19 -1.01
CA LYS A 431 7.58 -13.61 -1.42
C LYS A 431 8.81 -14.34 -0.85
N LYS A 432 9.99 -13.70 -0.92
CA LYS A 432 11.27 -14.23 -0.43
C LYS A 432 11.37 -14.25 1.11
N ALA A 433 10.65 -13.36 1.79
CA ALA A 433 10.76 -13.17 3.23
C ALA A 433 10.35 -14.42 4.03
N GLY A 434 11.04 -14.64 5.15
CA GLY A 434 10.61 -15.59 6.17
C GLY A 434 9.57 -15.01 7.13
N ALA A 435 9.64 -13.71 7.39
CA ALA A 435 8.63 -12.91 8.08
C ALA A 435 8.69 -11.45 7.65
N ILE A 436 7.60 -10.70 7.89
CA ILE A 436 7.45 -9.31 7.47
C ILE A 436 7.14 -8.44 8.69
N VAL A 437 7.80 -7.29 8.80
CA VAL A 437 7.59 -6.30 9.86
C VAL A 437 7.47 -4.91 9.26
N THR A 438 6.40 -4.19 9.61
CA THR A 438 6.19 -2.79 9.16
C THR A 438 6.03 -1.81 10.32
N GLU A 439 6.49 -0.57 10.13
CA GLU A 439 6.23 0.53 11.08
C GLU A 439 4.77 0.97 11.07
N LEU A 440 4.20 1.05 9.87
CA LEU A 440 2.85 1.55 9.63
C LEU A 440 1.92 0.44 9.12
N GLY A 441 0.62 0.68 9.26
CA GLY A 441 -0.44 -0.14 8.73
C GLY A 441 -1.28 -0.82 9.82
N GLY A 442 -2.56 -1.01 9.51
CA GLY A 442 -3.52 -1.76 10.32
C GLY A 442 -3.84 -3.11 9.71
N ILE A 443 -4.69 -3.92 10.37
CA ILE A 443 -4.94 -5.31 9.97
C ILE A 443 -5.50 -5.48 8.54
N THR A 444 -6.00 -4.39 7.97
CA THR A 444 -6.58 -4.26 6.62
C THR A 444 -5.59 -3.71 5.58
N CYS A 445 -4.36 -3.39 5.98
CA CYS A 445 -3.37 -2.81 5.06
C CYS A 445 -2.83 -3.86 4.08
N HIS A 446 -2.16 -3.39 3.04
CA HIS A 446 -1.54 -4.24 2.02
C HIS A 446 -0.60 -5.30 2.61
N ALA A 447 0.29 -4.91 3.54
CA ALA A 447 1.21 -5.85 4.18
C ALA A 447 0.46 -7.00 4.86
N ALA A 448 -0.64 -6.69 5.55
CA ALA A 448 -1.45 -7.67 6.26
C ALA A 448 -2.17 -8.63 5.32
N ILE A 449 -2.81 -8.11 4.27
CA ILE A 449 -3.54 -8.91 3.27
C ILE A 449 -2.57 -9.87 2.57
N ILE A 450 -1.51 -9.35 1.96
CA ILE A 450 -0.57 -10.15 1.17
C ILE A 450 0.18 -11.16 2.03
N SER A 451 0.56 -10.81 3.27
CA SER A 451 1.27 -11.77 4.15
C SER A 451 0.42 -12.97 4.51
N ARG A 452 -0.90 -12.80 4.70
CA ARG A 452 -1.83 -13.90 4.97
C ARG A 452 -1.95 -14.84 3.77
N GLU A 453 -2.06 -14.28 2.57
CA GLU A 453 -2.14 -15.06 1.33
C GLU A 453 -0.86 -15.82 1.02
N LEU A 454 0.30 -15.23 1.35
CA LEU A 454 1.61 -15.89 1.22
C LEU A 454 1.92 -16.85 2.37
N GLY A 455 1.09 -16.89 3.43
CA GLY A 455 1.33 -17.72 4.62
C GLY A 455 2.58 -17.31 5.40
N LYS A 456 2.95 -16.02 5.39
CA LYS A 456 4.15 -15.49 6.06
C LYS A 456 3.77 -14.83 7.39
N PRO A 457 4.50 -15.09 8.50
CA PRO A 457 4.32 -14.35 9.75
C PRO A 457 4.51 -12.84 9.53
N CYS A 458 3.58 -12.05 10.04
CA CYS A 458 3.59 -10.60 9.82
C CYS A 458 3.16 -9.81 11.05
N VAL A 459 3.97 -8.81 11.42
CA VAL A 459 3.70 -7.85 12.50
C VAL A 459 3.75 -6.44 11.94
N ILE A 460 2.68 -5.67 12.10
CA ILE A 460 2.53 -4.33 11.53
C ILE A 460 2.35 -3.27 12.63
N GLY A 461 2.40 -1.99 12.27
CA GLY A 461 2.10 -0.92 13.22
C GLY A 461 3.10 -0.83 14.38
N THR A 462 4.36 -1.20 14.14
CA THR A 462 5.40 -1.20 15.18
C THR A 462 5.92 0.19 15.54
N GLY A 463 5.60 1.21 14.72
CA GLY A 463 5.97 2.61 14.93
C GLY A 463 7.40 2.97 14.53
N ASN A 464 8.42 2.20 14.95
CA ASN A 464 9.83 2.59 14.78
C ASN A 464 10.80 1.43 14.41
N ALA A 465 10.31 0.33 13.84
CA ALA A 465 11.13 -0.84 13.48
C ALA A 465 12.36 -0.51 12.64
N THR A 466 12.25 0.41 11.68
CA THR A 466 13.36 0.73 10.77
C THR A 466 14.50 1.48 11.45
N LYS A 467 14.22 2.13 12.58
CA LYS A 467 15.22 2.84 13.39
C LYS A 467 15.80 1.96 14.51
N ALA A 468 15.02 1.00 15.00
CA ALA A 468 15.38 0.15 16.13
C ALA A 468 16.15 -1.13 15.73
N ILE A 469 15.87 -1.65 14.54
CA ILE A 469 16.46 -2.88 14.00
C ILE A 469 17.46 -2.48 12.92
N GLN A 470 18.65 -3.08 12.96
CA GLN A 470 19.67 -2.89 11.94
C GLN A 470 19.69 -4.09 11.01
N THR A 471 20.01 -3.85 9.73
CA THR A 471 20.25 -4.92 8.78
C THR A 471 21.35 -5.84 9.28
N GLY A 472 21.09 -7.14 9.32
CA GLY A 472 21.98 -8.18 9.84
C GLY A 472 21.59 -8.70 11.22
N ASP A 473 20.82 -7.94 12.01
CA ASP A 473 20.35 -8.36 13.34
C ASP A 473 19.60 -9.69 13.26
N LEU A 474 19.94 -10.64 14.13
CA LEU A 474 19.13 -11.86 14.28
C LEU A 474 17.89 -11.54 15.12
N ILE A 475 16.71 -11.76 14.55
CA ILE A 475 15.44 -11.43 15.22
C ILE A 475 14.46 -12.59 15.17
N GLU A 476 13.65 -12.72 16.23
CA GLU A 476 12.46 -13.54 16.24
C GLU A 476 11.24 -12.64 16.04
N VAL A 477 10.41 -13.00 15.07
CA VAL A 477 9.08 -12.44 14.87
C VAL A 477 8.05 -13.44 15.36
N ASN A 478 7.43 -13.15 16.50
CA ASN A 478 6.30 -13.91 17.02
C ASN A 478 5.00 -13.17 16.66
N ALA A 479 4.50 -13.47 15.47
CA ALA A 479 3.29 -12.86 14.94
C ALA A 479 2.00 -13.41 15.56
N ASN A 480 2.06 -14.45 16.40
CA ASN A 480 0.91 -14.87 17.21
C ASN A 480 0.57 -13.86 18.32
N HIS A 481 1.58 -13.11 18.77
CA HIS A 481 1.45 -12.15 19.86
C HIS A 481 1.83 -10.72 19.46
N GLY A 482 2.20 -10.50 18.20
CA GLY A 482 2.65 -9.19 17.72
C GLY A 482 3.96 -8.74 18.37
N ILE A 483 4.87 -9.67 18.66
CA ILE A 483 6.13 -9.41 19.36
C ILE A 483 7.31 -9.62 18.41
N ILE A 484 8.24 -8.68 18.39
CA ILE A 484 9.54 -8.84 17.72
C ILE A 484 10.63 -8.71 18.77
N ARG A 485 11.61 -9.61 18.79
CA ARG A 485 12.73 -9.56 19.72
C ARG A 485 14.06 -9.79 19.02
N LYS A 486 15.10 -9.06 19.43
CA LYS A 486 16.46 -9.41 19.03
C LYS A 486 16.86 -10.69 19.76
N VAL A 487 17.42 -11.64 19.01
CA VAL A 487 17.96 -12.89 19.55
C VAL A 487 19.46 -12.70 19.45
N GLY A 488 20.20 -12.74 20.57
CA GLY A 488 21.65 -12.65 20.52
C GLY A 488 22.24 -13.73 19.60
N ASP A 489 23.38 -13.45 18.97
CA ASP A 489 24.10 -14.39 18.08
C ASP A 489 24.66 -15.63 18.83
N ASP A 490 24.42 -15.75 20.15
CA ASP A 490 24.82 -16.89 20.96
C ASP A 490 23.84 -18.08 20.78
N ARG A 491 23.99 -18.81 19.66
CA ARG A 491 23.54 -20.20 19.53
C ARG A 491 24.56 -21.07 18.81
#